data_AF-A0A226E1E2-F1
#
_entry.id   AF-A0A226E1E2-F1
#
_cell.length_a   1.000
_cell.length_b   1.000
_cell.length_c   1.000
_cell.angle_alpha   90.00
_cell.angle_beta   90.00
_cell.angle_gamma   90.00
#
_symmetry.space_group_name_H-M   'P 1'
#
loop_
_entity.id
_entity.type
_entity.pdbx_description
1 polymer ?
#
loop_
_entity_poly.entity_id
_entity_poly.type
_entity_poly.pdbx_seq_one_letter_code
_entity_poly.pdbx_strand_id
1 'polypeptide(L)'
;MYHTFSSFCFMKLNRLEISSSRIHNFSFKKMSAPTSDELQLIEIFRRRLINVEDDLRDRRLSAPRQLLRWIRARENDLVKAEEMLRNHLAWRKLRGIGPSLLQWTAPPMLTTTYSVKLVGFDKEGSPILFLPFGSWDIRQALEKGHKEAMVKYKDKILEQIMQLMHIHEDLFPSSSVTQFIAVSDWEGFSLRYIMNKEVVEIILDAARSFEANYPETLKSGFNINCPKVFTVLFNLIKPFLTERTLSKISIFDSNSSKWRPQLEKVVDLGLLPEKYGGSREKIGKISPTPWDLHNLRLEEGDPTLESIILGCRSAIKTSSSSDIMQEEDLTNIRVAPGYKVHIPVKVARLGDRIRWYFRIEEKDISFSVVQFQPPETMLEPRKEVVPPVRVEGESSGSHICEAVGDFAICFDNSYSTFKAKFVEYRVAVDNPFGK
;
A
#
# COMPACT_ATOMS: atom_id res chain seq x y z
N MET A 1 37.09 22.88 -10.13
CA MET A 1 36.31 21.72 -9.62
C MET A 1 35.16 21.28 -10.55
N TYR A 2 34.72 22.08 -11.54
CA TYR A 2 33.77 21.67 -12.59
C TYR A 2 34.35 20.71 -13.64
N HIS A 3 35.66 20.75 -13.89
CA HIS A 3 36.33 19.93 -14.90
C HIS A 3 36.38 18.43 -14.57
N THR A 4 36.45 18.06 -13.29
CA THR A 4 36.61 16.65 -12.87
C THR A 4 35.31 15.85 -12.92
N PHE A 5 34.15 16.47 -12.66
CA PHE A 5 32.86 15.79 -12.74
C PHE A 5 32.41 15.58 -14.20
N SER A 6 32.68 16.56 -15.08
CA SER A 6 32.43 16.46 -16.52
C SER A 6 33.25 15.33 -17.16
N SER A 7 34.55 15.24 -16.84
CA SER A 7 35.42 14.15 -17.34
C SER A 7 35.01 12.76 -16.82
N PHE A 8 34.48 12.65 -15.60
CA PHE A 8 34.02 11.37 -15.05
C PHE A 8 32.75 10.85 -15.74
N CYS A 9 31.80 11.74 -16.05
CA CYS A 9 30.63 11.41 -16.87
C CYS A 9 31.02 11.04 -18.31
N PHE A 10 31.96 11.77 -18.92
CA PHE A 10 32.43 11.49 -20.29
C PHE A 10 33.21 10.16 -20.41
N MET A 11 34.05 9.81 -19.43
CA MET A 11 34.81 8.54 -19.47
C MET A 11 33.95 7.29 -19.31
N LYS A 12 32.82 7.36 -18.57
CA LYS A 12 31.89 6.22 -18.42
C LYS A 12 30.98 6.02 -19.64
N LEU A 13 30.75 7.05 -20.45
CA LEU A 13 29.92 6.97 -21.65
C LEU A 13 30.55 6.12 -22.78
N ASN A 14 31.88 6.05 -22.86
CA ASN A 14 32.60 5.37 -23.95
C ASN A 14 32.91 3.87 -23.69
N ARG A 15 32.45 3.27 -22.58
CA ARG A 15 32.79 1.88 -22.21
C ARG A 15 31.59 0.98 -21.87
N LEU A 16 30.38 1.33 -22.31
CA LEU A 16 29.18 0.57 -22.01
C LEU A 16 28.54 0.02 -23.28
N GLU A 17 29.18 -0.98 -23.90
CA GLU A 17 28.43 -1.99 -24.64
C GLU A 17 27.90 -3.01 -23.62
N ILE A 18 26.58 -3.09 -23.48
CA ILE A 18 25.94 -4.13 -22.67
C ILE A 18 24.91 -4.85 -23.53
N SER A 19 25.08 -6.17 -23.56
CA SER A 19 24.13 -7.16 -24.06
C SER A 19 22.72 -6.93 -23.50
N SER A 20 21.75 -6.80 -24.40
CA SER A 20 20.32 -6.62 -24.15
C SER A 20 19.60 -7.85 -23.55
N SER A 21 20.33 -8.90 -23.14
CA SER A 21 19.76 -10.24 -22.98
C SER A 21 19.28 -10.64 -21.57
N ARG A 22 19.26 -9.74 -20.57
CA ARG A 22 18.85 -10.09 -19.18
C ARG A 22 17.73 -9.23 -18.59
N ILE A 23 16.72 -8.83 -19.38
CA ILE A 23 15.60 -7.98 -18.92
C ILE A 23 14.23 -8.69 -18.95
N HIS A 24 14.16 -10.00 -19.19
CA HIS A 24 12.87 -10.66 -19.51
C HIS A 24 12.39 -11.76 -18.56
N ASN A 25 13.02 -11.99 -17.40
CA ASN A 25 12.49 -12.96 -16.44
C ASN A 25 11.77 -12.28 -15.27
N PHE A 26 10.44 -12.33 -15.37
CA PHE A 26 9.47 -11.73 -14.46
C PHE A 26 9.19 -12.62 -13.25
N SER A 27 9.09 -12.01 -12.07
CA SER A 27 8.42 -12.63 -10.92
C SER A 27 7.71 -11.54 -10.13
N PHE A 28 6.39 -11.41 -10.32
CA PHE A 28 5.53 -10.55 -9.51
C PHE A 28 5.34 -11.19 -8.13
N LYS A 29 6.37 -11.13 -7.28
CA LYS A 29 6.27 -11.62 -5.91
C LYS A 29 5.66 -10.52 -5.05
N LYS A 30 4.33 -10.60 -4.89
CA LYS A 30 3.59 -9.92 -3.83
C LYS A 30 4.30 -10.16 -2.49
N MET A 31 4.28 -9.16 -1.61
CA MET A 31 4.67 -9.41 -0.22
C MET A 31 3.76 -10.52 0.35
N SER A 32 4.33 -11.69 0.60
CA SER A 32 3.58 -12.86 1.06
C SER A 32 2.99 -12.61 2.45
N ALA A 33 1.93 -13.34 2.79
CA ALA A 33 1.49 -13.40 4.18
C ALA A 33 2.66 -13.80 5.10
N PRO A 34 2.68 -13.34 6.36
CA PRO A 34 3.70 -13.78 7.31
C PRO A 34 3.65 -15.31 7.49
N THR A 35 4.81 -15.96 7.46
CA THR A 35 4.93 -17.37 7.86
C THR A 35 4.81 -17.53 9.37
N SER A 36 4.64 -18.76 9.87
CA SER A 36 4.63 -19.03 11.31
C SER A 36 5.93 -18.56 11.99
N ASP A 37 7.08 -18.75 11.34
CA ASP A 37 8.38 -18.28 11.82
C ASP A 37 8.42 -16.74 11.87
N GLU A 38 7.91 -16.06 10.83
CA GLU A 38 7.86 -14.60 10.79
C GLU A 38 6.95 -14.03 11.89
N LEU A 39 5.85 -14.70 12.23
CA LEU A 39 5.00 -14.31 13.36
C LEU A 39 5.77 -14.38 14.69
N GLN A 40 6.58 -15.41 14.90
CA GLN A 40 7.45 -15.51 16.08
C GLN A 40 8.52 -14.43 16.09
N LEU A 41 9.13 -14.15 14.93
CA LEU A 41 10.12 -13.09 14.79
C LEU A 41 9.54 -11.71 15.10
N ILE A 42 8.30 -11.42 14.68
CA ILE A 42 7.60 -10.17 15.02
C ILE A 42 7.46 -10.03 16.54
N GLU A 43 7.09 -11.09 17.25
CA GLU A 43 6.94 -11.06 18.71
C GLU A 43 8.28 -10.81 19.42
N ILE A 44 9.35 -11.48 19.00
CA ILE A 44 10.70 -11.23 19.53
C ILE A 44 11.13 -9.78 19.23
N PHE A 45 10.88 -9.32 18.00
CA PHE A 45 11.24 -7.98 17.56
C PHE A 45 10.53 -6.90 18.39
N ARG A 46 9.22 -7.08 18.66
CA ARG A 46 8.45 -6.20 19.56
C ARG A 46 9.08 -6.07 20.94
N ARG A 47 9.49 -7.18 21.55
CA ARG A 47 10.12 -7.16 22.88
C ARG A 47 11.45 -6.40 22.88
N ARG A 48 12.22 -6.51 21.80
CA ARG A 48 13.49 -5.74 21.65
C ARG A 48 13.26 -4.24 21.53
N LEU A 49 12.08 -3.83 21.05
CA LEU A 49 11.69 -2.44 20.84
C LEU A 49 11.00 -1.81 22.06
N ILE A 50 10.86 -2.50 23.18
CA ILE A 50 10.15 -2.00 24.37
C ILE A 50 10.75 -0.69 24.91
N ASN A 51 12.07 -0.51 24.80
CA ASN A 51 12.76 0.72 25.23
C ASN A 51 12.69 1.85 24.19
N VAL A 52 11.95 1.66 23.10
CA VAL A 52 11.75 2.62 21.98
C VAL A 52 10.29 3.08 21.93
N GLU A 53 9.47 2.68 22.91
CA GLU A 53 8.02 2.88 22.93
C GLU A 53 7.59 4.33 22.78
N ASP A 54 8.31 5.31 23.32
CA ASP A 54 7.94 6.73 23.22
C ASP A 54 7.89 7.26 21.79
N ASP A 55 8.77 6.77 20.90
CA ASP A 55 8.81 7.11 19.47
C ASP A 55 7.93 6.15 18.62
N LEU A 56 7.54 4.99 19.18
CA LEU A 56 6.68 3.97 18.54
C LEU A 56 5.22 4.00 19.00
N ARG A 57 4.80 5.00 19.79
CA ARG A 57 3.40 5.21 20.19
C ARG A 57 2.45 5.40 19.01
N ASP A 58 2.99 5.70 17.84
CA ASP A 58 2.25 5.67 16.59
C ASP A 58 1.93 4.21 16.21
N ARG A 59 0.64 3.83 16.34
CA ARG A 59 0.12 2.52 15.94
C ARG A 59 0.51 2.15 14.50
N ARG A 60 0.74 3.13 13.62
CA ARG A 60 1.19 2.95 12.23
C ARG A 60 2.63 2.43 12.12
N LEU A 61 3.43 2.51 13.18
CA LEU A 61 4.81 2.03 13.21
C LEU A 61 4.94 0.68 13.94
N SER A 62 4.02 0.38 14.86
CA SER A 62 4.07 -0.82 15.73
C SER A 62 3.14 -1.97 15.29
N ALA A 63 2.30 -1.76 14.26
CA ALA A 63 1.47 -2.80 13.68
C ALA A 63 2.31 -3.99 13.18
N PRO A 64 1.85 -5.26 13.35
CA PRO A 64 2.66 -6.44 13.04
C PRO A 64 3.18 -6.44 11.59
N ARG A 65 2.33 -6.06 10.64
CA ARG A 65 2.69 -5.99 9.21
C ARG A 65 3.72 -4.91 8.90
N GLN A 66 3.77 -3.84 9.70
CA GLN A 66 4.75 -2.76 9.55
C GLN A 66 6.11 -3.19 10.10
N LEU A 67 6.12 -3.87 11.25
CA LEU A 67 7.32 -4.48 11.82
C LEU A 67 7.95 -5.51 10.88
N LEU A 68 7.12 -6.33 10.23
CA LEU A 68 7.56 -7.36 9.29
C LEU A 68 8.36 -6.79 8.10
N ARG A 69 8.09 -5.56 7.67
CA ARG A 69 8.84 -4.92 6.56
C ARG A 69 10.32 -4.77 6.90
N TRP A 70 10.62 -4.34 8.12
CA TRP A 70 11.99 -4.15 8.61
C TRP A 70 12.72 -5.49 8.72
N ILE A 71 12.01 -6.51 9.25
CA ILE A 71 12.51 -7.88 9.37
C ILE A 71 12.86 -8.46 7.99
N ARG A 72 11.92 -8.38 7.04
CA ARG A 72 12.13 -8.90 5.66
C ARG A 72 13.20 -8.15 4.89
N ALA A 73 13.29 -6.83 5.08
CA ALA A 73 14.33 -6.01 4.44
C ALA A 73 15.75 -6.32 4.94
N ARG A 74 15.87 -7.09 6.02
CA ARG A 74 17.15 -7.55 6.57
C ARG A 74 17.21 -9.07 6.66
N GLU A 75 16.48 -9.77 5.79
CA GLU A 75 16.55 -11.24 5.65
C GLU A 75 16.32 -11.96 6.99
N ASN A 76 15.38 -11.45 7.79
CA ASN A 76 15.01 -11.96 9.10
C ASN A 76 16.09 -11.80 10.20
N ASP A 77 17.17 -11.04 9.94
CA ASP A 77 18.17 -10.64 10.93
C ASP A 77 17.60 -9.53 11.84
N LEU A 78 17.16 -9.93 13.03
CA LEU A 78 16.53 -9.01 13.99
C LEU A 78 17.46 -7.90 14.49
N VAL A 79 18.78 -8.13 14.54
CA VAL A 79 19.73 -7.10 14.99
C VAL A 79 19.81 -6.00 13.95
N LYS A 80 19.99 -6.36 12.68
CA LYS A 80 20.03 -5.39 11.58
C LYS A 80 18.68 -4.71 11.34
N ALA A 81 17.57 -5.44 11.50
CA ALA A 81 16.23 -4.88 11.41
C ALA A 81 15.99 -3.82 12.50
N GLU A 82 16.45 -4.08 13.72
CA GLU A 82 16.34 -3.15 14.84
C GLU A 82 17.17 -1.89 14.59
N GLU A 83 18.41 -2.05 14.15
CA GLU A 83 19.28 -0.92 13.79
C GLU A 83 18.65 -0.07 12.67
N MET A 84 18.11 -0.70 11.63
CA MET A 84 17.43 -0.01 10.53
C MET A 84 16.22 0.79 11.04
N LEU A 85 15.38 0.20 11.89
CA LEU A 85 14.22 0.89 12.45
C LEU A 85 14.62 2.06 13.36
N ARG A 86 15.65 1.90 14.20
CA ARG A 86 16.18 2.99 15.04
C ARG A 86 16.71 4.16 14.19
N ASN A 87 17.43 3.85 13.11
CA ASN A 87 17.88 4.86 12.15
C ASN A 87 16.70 5.57 11.46
N HIS A 88 15.64 4.83 11.13
CA HIS A 88 14.41 5.40 10.59
C HIS A 88 13.75 6.37 11.58
N LEU A 89 13.62 6.01 12.86
CA LEU A 89 13.04 6.89 13.88
C LEU A 89 13.86 8.17 14.07
N ALA A 90 15.19 8.07 14.09
CA ALA A 90 16.08 9.22 14.13
C ALA A 90 15.91 10.11 12.88
N TRP A 91 15.81 9.51 11.69
CA TRP A 91 15.53 10.22 10.44
C TRP A 91 14.17 10.93 10.47
N ARG A 92 13.12 10.28 11.00
CA ARG A 92 11.79 10.88 11.15
C ARG A 92 11.85 12.13 12.00
N LYS A 93 12.53 12.07 13.15
CA LYS A 93 12.71 13.21 14.05
C LYS A 93 13.48 14.35 13.37
N LEU A 94 14.59 14.03 12.70
CA LEU A 94 15.42 15.01 12.00
C LEU A 94 14.67 15.71 10.86
N ARG A 95 13.88 14.97 10.08
CA ARG A 95 13.14 15.50 8.92
C ARG A 95 11.74 16.02 9.25
N GLY A 96 11.32 15.96 10.52
CA GLY A 96 10.00 16.39 10.95
C GLY A 96 8.87 15.54 10.34
N ILE A 97 9.10 14.24 10.18
CA ILE A 97 8.13 13.31 9.61
C ILE A 97 7.06 12.98 10.66
N GLY A 98 5.82 13.34 10.38
CA GLY A 98 4.70 13.15 11.30
C GLY A 98 3.46 13.94 10.88
N PRO A 99 2.49 14.14 11.79
CA PRO A 99 1.25 14.84 11.48
C PRO A 99 1.45 16.25 10.91
N SER A 100 2.44 16.99 11.41
CA SER A 100 2.75 18.34 10.94
C SER A 100 3.22 18.38 9.48
N LEU A 101 3.91 17.35 9.00
CA LEU A 101 4.29 17.23 7.59
C LEU A 101 3.06 17.06 6.69
N LEU A 102 2.08 16.29 7.14
CA LEU A 102 0.86 16.02 6.38
C LEU A 102 -0.05 17.25 6.33
N GLN A 103 -0.08 18.03 7.41
CA GLN A 103 -0.79 19.31 7.48
C GLN A 103 -0.07 20.44 6.72
N TRP A 104 1.22 20.28 6.42
CA TRP A 104 1.99 21.30 5.70
C TRP A 104 1.48 21.47 4.26
N THR A 105 1.09 22.68 3.90
CA THR A 105 0.67 23.03 2.53
C THR A 105 1.88 23.25 1.63
N ALA A 106 1.99 22.45 0.57
CA ALA A 106 3.05 22.62 -0.42
C ALA A 106 2.82 23.90 -1.26
N PRO A 107 3.90 24.62 -1.65
CA PRO A 107 3.79 25.75 -2.57
C PRO A 107 3.08 25.35 -3.88
N PRO A 108 2.19 26.20 -4.45
CA PRO A 108 1.43 25.88 -5.66
C PRO A 108 2.30 25.48 -6.86
N MET A 109 3.51 26.03 -6.94
CA MET A 109 4.51 25.68 -7.95
C MET A 109 4.86 24.19 -7.91
N LEU A 110 5.05 23.61 -6.71
CA LEU A 110 5.35 22.19 -6.55
C LEU A 110 4.17 21.31 -6.94
N THR A 111 2.96 21.69 -6.52
CA THR A 111 1.75 20.88 -6.74
C THR A 111 1.26 20.92 -8.18
N THR A 112 1.58 21.98 -8.94
CA THR A 112 1.25 22.09 -10.36
C THR A 112 2.32 21.43 -11.25
N THR A 113 3.60 21.73 -11.00
CA THR A 113 4.69 21.36 -11.91
C THR A 113 5.26 19.98 -11.60
N TYR A 114 5.35 19.60 -10.32
CA TYR A 114 5.93 18.32 -9.88
C TYR A 114 4.85 17.36 -9.38
N SER A 115 3.73 17.31 -10.10
CA SER A 115 2.56 16.59 -9.63
C SER A 115 2.75 15.08 -9.62
N VAL A 116 2.30 14.45 -8.53
CA VAL A 116 2.21 13.00 -8.35
C VAL A 116 0.74 12.67 -8.18
N LYS A 117 0.20 11.89 -9.13
CA LYS A 117 -1.22 11.56 -9.16
C LYS A 117 -1.43 10.16 -8.59
N LEU A 118 -2.34 10.02 -7.65
CA LEU A 118 -2.94 8.72 -7.38
C LEU A 118 -3.95 8.49 -8.51
N VAL A 119 -3.75 7.49 -9.35
CA VAL A 119 -4.59 7.28 -10.54
C VAL A 119 -5.58 6.15 -10.38
N GLY A 120 -5.33 5.27 -9.42
CA GLY A 120 -5.97 3.97 -9.41
C GLY A 120 -5.62 3.15 -8.18
N PHE A 121 -6.35 2.06 -8.05
CA PHE A 121 -5.92 0.90 -7.29
C PHE A 121 -5.81 -0.26 -8.28
N ASP A 122 -4.84 -1.15 -8.06
CA ASP A 122 -4.83 -2.40 -8.80
C ASP A 122 -5.93 -3.34 -8.31
N LYS A 123 -6.04 -4.51 -8.96
CA LYS A 123 -7.03 -5.53 -8.61
C LYS A 123 -6.91 -6.04 -7.17
N GLU A 124 -5.77 -5.85 -6.53
CA GLU A 124 -5.54 -6.26 -5.15
C GLU A 124 -5.74 -5.12 -4.16
N GLY A 125 -6.11 -3.91 -4.61
CA GLY A 125 -6.28 -2.72 -3.79
C GLY A 125 -4.99 -1.93 -3.56
N SER A 126 -3.90 -2.23 -4.27
CA SER A 126 -2.62 -1.52 -4.13
C SER A 126 -2.70 -0.14 -4.80
N PRO A 127 -2.34 0.97 -4.13
CA PRO A 127 -2.37 2.30 -4.74
C PRO A 127 -1.47 2.37 -5.99
N ILE A 128 -1.96 2.99 -7.06
CA ILE A 128 -1.21 3.20 -8.30
C ILE A 128 -0.91 4.69 -8.42
N LEU A 129 0.37 5.01 -8.48
CA LEU A 129 0.88 6.36 -8.61
C LEU A 129 1.38 6.61 -10.02
N PHE A 130 1.03 7.75 -10.60
CA PHE A 130 1.54 8.21 -11.87
C PHE A 130 2.40 9.47 -11.68
N LEU A 131 3.64 9.41 -12.16
CA LEU A 131 4.65 10.44 -12.02
C LEU A 131 5.21 10.82 -13.39
N PRO A 132 4.86 11.99 -13.96
CA PRO A 132 5.42 12.46 -15.22
C PRO A 132 6.83 13.06 -15.01
N PHE A 133 7.77 12.29 -14.47
CA PHE A 133 9.12 12.75 -14.09
C PHE A 133 9.85 13.50 -15.22
N GLY A 134 9.71 13.06 -16.47
CA GLY A 134 10.39 13.67 -17.60
C GLY A 134 9.94 15.11 -17.90
N SER A 135 8.74 15.52 -17.44
CA SER A 135 8.24 16.90 -17.57
C SER A 135 8.68 17.81 -16.43
N TRP A 136 9.22 17.26 -15.34
CA TRP A 136 9.62 18.02 -14.17
C TRP A 136 10.90 18.81 -14.44
N ASP A 137 10.85 20.14 -14.30
CA ASP A 137 12.03 21.00 -14.35
C ASP A 137 12.66 21.16 -12.96
N ILE A 138 13.27 20.09 -12.42
CA ILE A 138 13.88 20.10 -11.07
C ILE A 138 14.91 21.23 -10.96
N ARG A 139 15.67 21.49 -12.03
CA ARG A 139 16.68 22.56 -12.05
C ARG A 139 16.07 23.92 -11.76
N GLN A 140 14.96 24.26 -12.40
CA GLN A 140 14.29 25.54 -12.18
C GLN A 140 13.84 25.72 -10.71
N ALA A 141 13.35 24.66 -10.06
CA ALA A 141 13.00 24.76 -8.64
C ALA A 141 14.22 25.02 -7.75
N LEU A 142 15.38 24.46 -8.09
CA LEU A 142 16.61 24.70 -7.34
C LEU A 142 17.13 26.12 -7.54
N GLU A 143 17.12 26.62 -8.76
CA GLU A 143 17.49 28.01 -9.07
C GLU A 143 16.57 29.02 -8.36
N LYS A 144 15.32 28.63 -8.08
CA LYS A 144 14.36 29.42 -7.27
C LYS A 144 14.47 29.20 -5.75
N GLY A 145 15.45 28.42 -5.28
CA GLY A 145 15.67 28.19 -3.85
C GLY A 145 14.70 27.20 -3.20
N HIS A 146 13.98 26.37 -3.97
CA HIS A 146 12.95 25.46 -3.45
C HIS A 146 13.48 24.06 -3.10
N LYS A 147 14.80 23.89 -2.91
CA LYS A 147 15.43 22.59 -2.60
C LYS A 147 14.79 21.90 -1.39
N GLU A 148 14.70 22.59 -0.26
CA GLU A 148 14.13 22.05 0.97
C GLU A 148 12.64 21.73 0.83
N ALA A 149 11.89 22.62 0.17
CA ALA A 149 10.47 22.42 -0.09
C ALA A 149 10.21 21.18 -0.97
N MET A 150 11.05 20.92 -1.98
CA MET A 150 10.95 19.72 -2.82
C MET A 150 11.23 18.45 -2.02
N VAL A 151 12.26 18.44 -1.18
CA VAL A 151 12.60 17.29 -0.34
C VAL A 151 11.44 16.99 0.62
N LYS A 152 10.94 18.03 1.31
CA LYS A 152 9.80 17.93 2.22
C LYS A 152 8.53 17.46 1.50
N TYR A 153 8.28 17.95 0.29
CA TYR A 153 7.15 17.55 -0.52
C TYR A 153 7.21 16.07 -0.94
N LYS A 154 8.39 15.58 -1.36
CA LYS A 154 8.61 14.14 -1.63
C LYS A 154 8.33 13.30 -0.38
N ASP A 155 8.83 13.70 0.78
CA ASP A 155 8.58 13.00 2.05
C ASP A 155 7.08 13.02 2.41
N LYS A 156 6.37 14.14 2.18
CA LYS A 156 4.91 14.25 2.38
C LYS A 156 4.15 13.25 1.50
N ILE A 157 4.48 13.16 0.21
CA ILE A 157 3.81 12.24 -0.73
C ILE A 157 3.98 10.79 -0.24
N LEU A 158 5.19 10.39 0.16
CA LEU A 158 5.44 9.04 0.68
C LEU A 158 4.63 8.76 1.97
N GLU A 159 4.58 9.70 2.90
CA GLU A 159 3.76 9.53 4.11
C GLU A 159 2.26 9.45 3.80
N GLN A 160 1.76 10.23 2.83
CA GLN A 160 0.35 10.14 2.40
C GLN A 160 0.03 8.76 1.82
N ILE A 161 0.91 8.20 1.01
CA ILE A 161 0.75 6.84 0.45
C ILE A 161 0.79 5.80 1.56
N MET A 162 1.72 5.94 2.51
CA MET A 162 1.79 5.04 3.67
C MET A 162 0.48 5.07 4.46
N GLN A 163 -0.06 6.24 4.76
CA GLN A 163 -1.33 6.38 5.48
C GLN A 163 -2.51 5.86 4.69
N LEU A 164 -2.56 6.07 3.38
CA LEU A 164 -3.59 5.49 2.54
C LEU A 164 -3.58 3.95 2.61
N MET A 165 -2.41 3.33 2.60
CA MET A 165 -2.31 1.87 2.77
C MET A 165 -2.74 1.42 4.18
N HIS A 166 -2.50 2.20 5.23
CA HIS A 166 -3.00 1.90 6.57
C HIS A 166 -4.53 2.01 6.65
N ILE A 167 -5.11 3.06 6.06
CA ILE A 167 -6.57 3.23 5.98
C ILE A 167 -7.19 2.06 5.20
N HIS A 168 -6.56 1.65 4.11
CA HIS A 168 -6.99 0.47 3.37
C HIS A 168 -6.91 -0.79 4.25
N GLU A 169 -5.84 -0.99 5.01
CA GLU A 169 -5.70 -2.13 5.93
C GLU A 169 -6.78 -2.12 7.02
N ASP A 170 -7.10 -0.96 7.59
CA ASP A 170 -8.13 -0.81 8.63
C ASP A 170 -9.54 -1.05 8.06
N LEU A 171 -9.83 -0.54 6.86
CA LEU A 171 -11.12 -0.71 6.19
C LEU A 171 -11.34 -2.11 5.63
N PHE A 172 -10.26 -2.80 5.27
CA PHE A 172 -10.29 -4.12 4.67
C PHE A 172 -9.29 -5.04 5.39
N PRO A 173 -9.62 -5.58 6.58
CA PRO A 173 -8.71 -6.40 7.37
C PRO A 173 -8.21 -7.67 6.66
N SER A 174 -9.01 -8.20 5.72
CA SER A 174 -8.66 -9.31 4.82
C SER A 174 -7.69 -8.93 3.70
N SER A 175 -7.50 -7.63 3.47
CA SER A 175 -6.56 -7.13 2.48
C SER A 175 -5.13 -7.22 3.00
N SER A 176 -4.24 -7.62 2.09
CA SER A 176 -2.80 -7.65 2.29
C SER A 176 -2.10 -6.41 1.69
N VAL A 177 -2.86 -5.35 1.39
CA VAL A 177 -2.33 -4.14 0.73
C VAL A 177 -1.34 -3.47 1.67
N THR A 178 -0.09 -3.61 1.28
CA THR A 178 1.04 -3.07 2.01
C THR A 178 1.99 -2.36 1.05
N GLN A 179 1.74 -2.43 -0.25
CA GLN A 179 2.66 -1.98 -1.27
C GLN A 179 1.93 -1.13 -2.31
N PHE A 180 2.64 -0.20 -2.94
CA PHE A 180 2.13 0.64 -4.02
C PHE A 180 2.83 0.35 -5.35
N ILE A 181 2.19 0.72 -6.45
CA ILE A 181 2.75 0.67 -7.80
C ILE A 181 3.13 2.08 -8.22
N ALA A 182 4.34 2.26 -8.74
CA ALA A 182 4.78 3.51 -9.34
C ALA A 182 4.87 3.37 -10.86
N VAL A 183 4.20 4.25 -11.59
CA VAL A 183 4.32 4.41 -13.04
C VAL A 183 4.97 5.76 -13.30
N SER A 184 6.23 5.75 -13.73
CA SER A 184 7.05 6.93 -13.98
C SER A 184 7.25 7.11 -15.48
N ASP A 185 6.78 8.22 -16.03
CA ASP A 185 7.05 8.62 -17.41
C ASP A 185 8.30 9.50 -17.48
N TRP A 186 9.29 9.07 -18.27
CA TRP A 186 10.57 9.74 -18.43
C TRP A 186 10.69 10.50 -19.76
N GLU A 187 9.61 10.61 -20.54
CA GLU A 187 9.60 11.42 -21.75
C GLU A 187 9.94 12.88 -21.46
N GLY A 188 10.95 13.42 -22.16
CA GLY A 188 11.48 14.77 -21.91
C GLY A 188 12.69 14.81 -20.97
N PHE A 189 12.99 13.71 -20.28
CA PHE A 189 14.23 13.60 -19.52
C PHE A 189 15.45 13.69 -20.46
N SER A 190 16.45 14.47 -20.07
CA SER A 190 17.57 14.81 -20.95
C SER A 190 18.88 14.98 -20.19
N LEU A 191 19.98 15.05 -20.92
CA LEU A 191 21.32 15.15 -20.33
C LEU A 191 21.50 16.39 -19.44
N ARG A 192 20.74 17.48 -19.67
CA ARG A 192 20.77 18.71 -18.86
C ARG A 192 20.54 18.45 -17.37
N TYR A 193 19.76 17.43 -17.03
CA TYR A 193 19.47 17.07 -15.64
C TYR A 193 20.67 16.38 -14.98
N ILE A 194 21.31 15.44 -15.68
CA ILE A 194 22.48 14.71 -15.16
C ILE A 194 23.72 15.60 -15.07
N MET A 195 23.82 16.60 -15.94
CA MET A 195 24.93 17.58 -15.91
C MET A 195 24.82 18.58 -14.76
N ASN A 196 23.65 18.70 -14.11
CA ASN A 196 23.47 19.53 -12.93
C ASN A 196 23.67 18.69 -11.66
N LYS A 197 24.74 18.99 -10.92
CA LYS A 197 25.11 18.26 -9.69
C LYS A 197 24.00 18.29 -8.63
N GLU A 198 23.35 19.42 -8.42
CA GLU A 198 22.32 19.56 -7.38
C GLU A 198 21.06 18.76 -7.72
N VAL A 199 20.68 18.71 -8.99
CA VAL A 199 19.59 17.86 -9.48
C VAL A 199 19.92 16.39 -9.22
N VAL A 200 21.13 15.95 -9.57
CA VAL A 200 21.58 14.58 -9.31
C VAL A 200 21.57 14.27 -7.81
N GLU A 201 22.07 15.19 -6.97
CA GLU A 201 22.06 15.02 -5.51
C GLU A 201 20.66 14.82 -4.93
N ILE A 202 19.64 15.51 -5.45
CA ILE A 202 18.26 15.35 -4.99
C ILE A 202 17.69 14.01 -5.43
N ILE A 203 17.96 13.57 -6.65
CA ILE A 203 17.52 12.25 -7.11
C ILE A 203 18.19 11.15 -6.28
N LEU A 204 19.48 11.30 -5.96
CA LEU A 204 20.21 10.37 -5.11
C LEU A 204 19.74 10.43 -3.64
N ASP A 205 19.39 11.59 -3.09
CA ASP A 205 18.74 11.70 -1.77
C ASP A 205 17.39 10.99 -1.77
N ALA A 206 16.58 11.18 -2.80
CA ALA A 206 15.27 10.53 -2.91
C ALA A 206 15.41 9.00 -2.92
N ALA A 207 16.31 8.44 -3.74
CA ALA A 207 16.55 7.00 -3.79
C ALA A 207 17.08 6.43 -2.47
N ARG A 208 18.10 7.08 -1.87
CA ARG A 208 18.66 6.66 -0.57
C ARG A 208 17.63 6.72 0.54
N SER A 209 16.89 7.82 0.61
CA SER A 209 15.84 8.04 1.60
C SER A 209 14.73 7.00 1.45
N PHE A 210 14.34 6.67 0.23
CA PHE A 210 13.33 5.65 -0.04
C PHE A 210 13.77 4.26 0.46
N GLU A 211 14.95 3.79 0.05
CA GLU A 211 15.48 2.47 0.41
C GLU A 211 15.74 2.33 1.93
N ALA A 212 16.18 3.40 2.58
CA ALA A 212 16.50 3.36 4.00
C ALA A 212 15.26 3.44 4.91
N ASN A 213 14.18 4.10 4.46
CA ASN A 213 13.06 4.47 5.35
C ASN A 213 11.70 3.89 4.95
N TYR A 214 11.58 3.35 3.73
CA TYR A 214 10.33 2.78 3.22
C TYR A 214 10.52 1.33 2.73
N PRO A 215 11.12 0.44 3.56
CA PRO A 215 11.38 -0.94 3.14
C PRO A 215 10.10 -1.69 2.78
N GLU A 216 10.20 -2.59 1.81
CA GLU A 216 9.09 -3.43 1.35
C GLU A 216 7.82 -2.68 0.89
N THR A 217 7.89 -1.38 0.60
CA THR A 217 6.70 -0.58 0.20
C THR A 217 6.43 -0.57 -1.31
N LEU A 218 7.46 -0.73 -2.14
CA LEU A 218 7.26 -0.84 -3.59
C LEU A 218 6.74 -2.24 -3.95
N LYS A 219 5.65 -2.31 -4.72
CA LYS A 219 5.14 -3.52 -5.37
C LYS A 219 5.79 -3.72 -6.73
N SER A 220 5.72 -2.70 -7.57
CA SER A 220 6.31 -2.65 -8.91
C SER A 220 6.58 -1.20 -9.31
N GLY A 221 7.72 -0.94 -9.95
CA GLY A 221 8.10 0.36 -10.49
C GLY A 221 8.26 0.29 -12.00
N PHE A 222 7.28 0.78 -12.74
CA PHE A 222 7.31 0.88 -14.21
C PHE A 222 7.91 2.22 -14.63
N ASN A 223 9.05 2.20 -15.31
CA ASN A 223 9.67 3.38 -15.90
C ASN A 223 9.48 3.31 -17.42
N ILE A 224 8.58 4.13 -17.95
CA ILE A 224 8.19 4.12 -19.36
C ILE A 224 8.79 5.32 -20.10
N ASN A 225 8.93 5.17 -21.42
CA ASN A 225 9.52 6.18 -22.30
C ASN A 225 10.90 6.66 -21.86
N CYS A 226 11.72 5.75 -21.31
CA CYS A 226 13.06 6.07 -20.85
C CYS A 226 13.97 6.42 -22.03
N PRO A 227 14.49 7.66 -22.13
CA PRO A 227 15.47 8.00 -23.15
C PRO A 227 16.81 7.31 -22.84
N LYS A 228 17.71 7.18 -23.83
CA LYS A 228 19.02 6.51 -23.64
C LYS A 228 19.83 7.06 -22.45
N VAL A 229 19.69 8.36 -22.18
CA VAL A 229 20.38 9.03 -21.06
C VAL A 229 19.89 8.56 -19.68
N PHE A 230 18.68 7.99 -19.57
CA PHE A 230 18.16 7.39 -18.34
C PHE A 230 19.09 6.30 -17.79
N THR A 231 19.72 5.50 -18.66
CA THR A 231 20.65 4.44 -18.23
C THR A 231 21.83 5.00 -17.43
N VAL A 232 22.30 6.21 -17.76
CA VAL A 232 23.36 6.89 -17.00
C VAL A 232 22.88 7.21 -15.59
N LEU A 233 21.67 7.79 -15.47
CA LEU A 233 21.07 8.10 -14.18
C LEU A 233 20.83 6.83 -13.36
N PHE A 234 20.25 5.79 -13.97
CA PHE A 234 19.96 4.54 -13.27
C PHE A 234 21.23 3.88 -12.73
N ASN A 235 22.34 3.94 -13.47
CA ASN A 235 23.64 3.45 -12.98
C ASN A 235 24.20 4.25 -11.79
N LEU A 236 23.81 5.51 -11.62
CA LEU A 236 24.16 6.31 -10.43
C LEU A 236 23.28 5.94 -9.23
N ILE A 237 22.03 5.58 -9.46
CA ILE A 237 21.06 5.23 -8.41
C ILE A 237 21.23 3.79 -7.93
N LYS A 238 21.55 2.87 -8.85
CA LYS A 238 21.62 1.41 -8.61
C LYS A 238 22.41 1.00 -7.35
N PRO A 239 23.57 1.60 -7.00
CA PRO A 239 24.32 1.23 -5.79
C PRO A 239 23.57 1.45 -4.47
N PHE A 240 22.51 2.26 -4.47
CA PHE A 240 21.70 2.53 -3.28
C PHE A 240 20.49 1.61 -3.16
N LEU A 241 20.16 0.85 -4.21
CA LEU A 241 18.97 0.01 -4.27
C LEU A 241 19.30 -1.43 -3.86
N THR A 242 18.46 -2.02 -3.02
CA THR A 242 18.56 -3.46 -2.69
C THR A 242 18.20 -4.33 -3.89
N GLU A 243 18.68 -5.58 -3.93
CA GLU A 243 18.32 -6.54 -4.99
C GLU A 243 16.80 -6.72 -5.11
N ARG A 244 16.10 -6.68 -3.97
CA ARG A 244 14.65 -6.80 -3.93
C ARG A 244 13.95 -5.60 -4.57
N THR A 245 14.39 -4.36 -4.34
CA THR A 245 13.84 -3.21 -5.06
C THR A 245 14.20 -3.30 -6.55
N LEU A 246 15.44 -3.64 -6.89
CA LEU A 246 15.86 -3.81 -8.28
C LEU A 246 15.01 -4.83 -9.03
N SER A 247 14.63 -5.94 -8.39
CA SER A 247 13.76 -6.96 -9.00
C SER A 247 12.34 -6.47 -9.32
N LYS A 248 11.90 -5.36 -8.71
CA LYS A 248 10.57 -4.76 -8.89
C LYS A 248 10.59 -3.60 -9.89
N ILE A 249 11.77 -3.17 -10.34
CA ILE A 249 11.92 -2.06 -11.28
C ILE A 249 11.94 -2.59 -12.71
N SER A 250 11.02 -2.11 -13.52
CA SER A 250 10.98 -2.34 -14.96
C SER A 250 11.32 -1.05 -15.70
N ILE A 251 12.18 -1.15 -16.71
CA ILE A 251 12.67 -0.01 -17.50
C ILE A 251 12.37 -0.29 -18.97
N PHE A 252 11.66 0.63 -19.60
CA PHE A 252 11.25 0.54 -21.00
C PHE A 252 11.63 1.80 -21.76
N ASP A 253 12.07 1.61 -23.00
CA ASP A 253 12.29 2.70 -23.95
C ASP A 253 10.96 3.34 -24.39
N SER A 254 11.01 4.28 -25.34
CA SER A 254 9.84 4.97 -25.89
C SER A 254 8.95 4.10 -26.79
N ASN A 255 9.26 2.82 -26.99
CA ASN A 255 8.41 1.93 -27.77
C ASN A 255 7.25 1.41 -26.92
N SER A 256 6.07 2.02 -27.11
CA SER A 256 4.84 1.66 -26.39
C SER A 256 4.41 0.21 -26.57
N SER A 257 4.70 -0.43 -27.70
CA SER A 257 4.39 -1.85 -27.90
C SER A 257 5.09 -2.78 -26.91
N LYS A 258 6.19 -2.35 -26.28
CA LYS A 258 6.92 -3.13 -25.27
C LYS A 258 6.37 -2.94 -23.87
N TRP A 259 6.13 -1.70 -23.45
CA TRP A 259 5.75 -1.41 -22.07
C TRP A 259 4.25 -1.54 -21.83
N ARG A 260 3.42 -1.20 -22.83
CA ARG A 260 1.97 -1.17 -22.68
C ARG A 260 1.38 -2.53 -22.30
N PRO A 261 1.72 -3.65 -22.97
CA PRO A 261 1.19 -4.96 -22.59
C PRO A 261 1.68 -5.44 -21.22
N GLN A 262 2.85 -4.98 -20.75
CA GLN A 262 3.35 -5.33 -19.41
C GLN A 262 2.64 -4.52 -18.33
N LEU A 263 2.35 -3.25 -18.61
CA LEU A 263 1.62 -2.37 -17.70
C LEU A 263 0.15 -2.80 -17.57
N GLU A 264 -0.50 -3.18 -18.67
CA GLU A 264 -1.90 -3.67 -18.71
C GLU A 264 -2.13 -4.91 -17.83
N LYS A 265 -1.10 -5.72 -17.57
CA LYS A 265 -1.21 -6.88 -16.67
C LYS A 265 -1.48 -6.49 -15.22
N VAL A 266 -1.07 -5.28 -14.82
CA VAL A 266 -1.07 -4.84 -13.42
C VAL A 266 -1.94 -3.61 -13.21
N VAL A 267 -2.05 -2.74 -14.21
CA VAL A 267 -2.77 -1.46 -14.16
C VAL A 267 -3.84 -1.43 -15.24
N ASP A 268 -5.10 -1.11 -14.89
CA ASP A 268 -6.11 -0.75 -15.90
C ASP A 268 -5.67 0.57 -16.55
N LEU A 269 -5.23 0.51 -17.81
CA LEU A 269 -4.79 1.71 -18.53
C LEU A 269 -5.88 2.77 -18.64
N GLY A 270 -7.15 2.39 -18.52
CA GLY A 270 -8.29 3.30 -18.41
C GLY A 270 -8.14 4.37 -17.31
N LEU A 271 -7.33 4.07 -16.29
CA LEU A 271 -7.04 4.93 -15.14
C LEU A 271 -5.90 5.93 -15.40
N LEU A 272 -5.07 5.71 -16.42
CA LEU A 272 -3.95 6.59 -16.75
C LEU A 272 -4.43 7.84 -17.51
N PRO A 273 -3.56 8.85 -17.74
CA PRO A 273 -3.90 9.95 -18.64
C PRO A 273 -4.23 9.46 -20.07
N GLU A 274 -5.05 10.21 -20.81
CA GLU A 274 -5.52 9.85 -22.17
C GLU A 274 -4.38 9.47 -23.13
N LYS A 275 -3.23 10.16 -23.03
CA LYS A 275 -2.00 9.87 -23.80
C LYS A 275 -1.54 8.41 -23.71
N TYR A 276 -1.83 7.72 -22.60
CA TYR A 276 -1.42 6.33 -22.35
C TYR A 276 -2.56 5.32 -22.56
N GLY A 277 -3.70 5.76 -23.12
CA GLY A 277 -4.87 4.91 -23.36
C GLY A 277 -5.94 4.97 -22.28
N GLY A 278 -5.88 5.97 -21.39
CA GLY A 278 -6.92 6.20 -20.39
C GLY A 278 -8.18 6.87 -20.94
N SER A 279 -9.24 6.89 -20.13
CA SER A 279 -10.50 7.55 -20.46
C SER A 279 -10.97 8.43 -19.31
N ARG A 280 -11.19 9.72 -19.59
CA ARG A 280 -11.75 10.70 -18.64
C ARG A 280 -13.12 10.26 -18.09
N GLU A 281 -13.87 9.49 -18.87
CA GLU A 281 -15.18 8.95 -18.47
C GLU A 281 -15.07 7.86 -17.40
N LYS A 282 -14.02 7.01 -17.45
CA LYS A 282 -13.75 6.02 -16.38
C LYS A 282 -13.27 6.70 -15.10
N ILE A 283 -12.40 7.70 -15.20
CA ILE A 283 -11.91 8.47 -14.05
C ILE A 283 -13.07 9.18 -13.35
N GLY A 284 -13.99 9.79 -14.10
CA GLY A 284 -15.15 10.49 -13.54
C GLY A 284 -16.28 9.61 -13.01
N LYS A 285 -16.39 8.34 -13.43
CA LYS A 285 -17.38 7.38 -12.91
C LYS A 285 -16.99 6.77 -11.57
N ILE A 286 -15.70 6.76 -11.23
CA ILE A 286 -15.20 6.19 -9.96
C ILE A 286 -15.17 7.26 -8.85
N SER A 287 -15.02 8.55 -9.19
CA SER A 287 -15.23 9.66 -8.24
C SER A 287 -15.34 11.06 -8.89
N PRO A 288 -16.13 12.00 -8.34
CA PRO A 288 -16.22 13.39 -8.80
C PRO A 288 -14.97 14.25 -8.51
N THR A 289 -14.04 13.82 -7.66
CA THR A 289 -12.80 14.56 -7.36
C THR A 289 -11.57 13.87 -7.96
N PRO A 290 -10.67 14.60 -8.64
CA PRO A 290 -9.37 14.06 -9.02
C PRO A 290 -8.65 13.53 -7.79
N TRP A 291 -8.10 12.32 -7.87
CA TRP A 291 -7.29 11.68 -6.82
C TRP A 291 -5.92 12.34 -6.70
N ASP A 292 -5.94 13.62 -6.33
CA ASP A 292 -4.76 14.45 -6.19
C ASP A 292 -4.21 14.35 -4.77
N LEU A 293 -3.06 13.66 -4.63
CA LEU A 293 -2.38 13.53 -3.35
C LEU A 293 -1.95 14.88 -2.78
N HIS A 294 -1.81 15.93 -3.59
CA HIS A 294 -1.32 17.22 -3.12
C HIS A 294 -2.30 17.92 -2.17
N ASN A 295 -3.59 17.77 -2.48
CA ASN A 295 -4.67 18.39 -1.72
C ASN A 295 -5.26 17.43 -0.67
N LEU A 296 -4.87 16.15 -0.69
CA LEU A 296 -5.34 15.15 0.26
C LEU A 296 -4.98 15.53 1.70
N ARG A 297 -6.03 15.72 2.51
CA ARG A 297 -5.99 15.85 3.96
C ARG A 297 -6.47 14.53 4.55
N LEU A 298 -5.64 13.93 5.38
CA LEU A 298 -5.94 12.63 5.98
C LEU A 298 -6.73 12.84 7.28
N GLU A 299 -7.90 13.45 7.13
CA GLU A 299 -8.84 13.81 8.19
C GLU A 299 -10.27 13.39 7.81
N GLU A 300 -11.07 13.06 8.83
CA GLU A 300 -12.46 12.64 8.64
C GLU A 300 -13.27 13.75 7.97
N GLY A 301 -14.03 13.40 6.94
CA GLY A 301 -14.82 14.35 6.15
C GLY A 301 -14.08 15.05 4.99
N ASP A 302 -12.80 14.75 4.73
CA ASP A 302 -12.16 15.20 3.48
C ASP A 302 -12.82 14.49 2.27
N PRO A 303 -13.48 15.22 1.35
CA PRO A 303 -14.12 14.64 0.17
C PRO A 303 -13.13 13.88 -0.74
N THR A 304 -11.84 14.24 -0.72
CA THR A 304 -10.79 13.54 -1.47
C THR A 304 -10.51 12.18 -0.85
N LEU A 305 -10.45 12.10 0.48
CA LEU A 305 -10.24 10.84 1.18
C LEU A 305 -11.44 9.89 1.00
N GLU A 306 -12.67 10.40 1.13
CA GLU A 306 -13.90 9.61 0.90
C GLU A 306 -13.97 9.03 -0.52
N SER A 307 -13.64 9.87 -1.51
CA SER A 307 -13.49 9.50 -2.92
C SER A 307 -12.49 8.36 -3.11
N ILE A 308 -11.34 8.44 -2.46
CA ILE A 308 -10.30 7.41 -2.52
C ILE A 308 -10.78 6.11 -1.87
N ILE A 309 -11.44 6.19 -0.70
CA ILE A 309 -12.02 5.03 -0.01
C ILE A 309 -13.05 4.32 -0.88
N LEU A 310 -13.93 5.08 -1.55
CA LEU A 310 -14.90 4.53 -2.51
C LEU A 310 -14.19 3.83 -3.68
N GLY A 311 -13.11 4.44 -4.19
CA GLY A 311 -12.24 3.84 -5.20
C GLY A 311 -11.66 2.50 -4.77
N CYS A 312 -11.13 2.40 -3.55
CA CYS A 312 -10.65 1.14 -2.97
C CYS A 312 -11.76 0.07 -2.98
N ARG A 313 -12.96 0.41 -2.50
CA ARG A 313 -14.11 -0.51 -2.45
C ARG A 313 -14.49 -1.01 -3.84
N SER A 314 -14.50 -0.12 -4.84
CA SER A 314 -14.87 -0.45 -6.21
C SER A 314 -13.86 -1.38 -6.88
N ALA A 315 -12.55 -1.10 -6.75
CA ALA A 315 -11.49 -1.92 -7.33
C ALA A 315 -11.56 -3.37 -6.84
N ILE A 316 -11.81 -3.58 -5.54
CA ILE A 316 -11.97 -4.91 -4.94
C ILE A 316 -13.22 -5.62 -5.47
N LYS A 317 -14.37 -4.92 -5.60
CA LYS A 317 -15.60 -5.51 -6.17
C LYS A 317 -15.40 -6.01 -7.60
N THR A 318 -14.65 -5.29 -8.44
CA THR A 318 -14.39 -5.70 -9.84
C THR A 318 -13.44 -6.91 -9.98
N SER A 319 -12.63 -7.19 -8.95
CA SER A 319 -11.67 -8.30 -8.96
C SER A 319 -12.27 -9.65 -8.53
N SER A 320 -13.50 -9.65 -8.00
CA SER A 320 -14.04 -10.76 -7.21
C SER A 320 -15.33 -11.35 -7.77
N SER A 321 -15.31 -11.83 -9.01
CA SER A 321 -16.31 -12.84 -9.43
C SER A 321 -16.00 -14.25 -8.90
N SER A 322 -14.83 -14.47 -8.28
CA SER A 322 -14.39 -15.77 -7.74
C SER A 322 -14.09 -15.80 -6.23
N ASP A 323 -13.93 -14.65 -5.57
CA ASP A 323 -13.65 -14.56 -4.12
C ASP A 323 -14.90 -14.23 -3.27
N ILE A 324 -15.97 -13.72 -3.89
CA ILE A 324 -17.27 -13.52 -3.22
C ILE A 324 -17.90 -14.90 -3.00
N MET A 325 -18.27 -15.21 -1.76
CA MET A 325 -19.15 -16.33 -1.49
C MET A 325 -20.46 -16.07 -2.23
N GLN A 326 -20.79 -16.92 -3.21
CA GLN A 326 -21.97 -16.77 -4.06
C GLN A 326 -23.26 -16.68 -3.22
N GLU A 327 -24.25 -15.94 -3.73
CA GLU A 327 -25.61 -15.78 -3.14
C GLU A 327 -26.44 -17.08 -3.11
N GLU A 328 -25.85 -18.19 -3.50
CA GLU A 328 -26.48 -19.51 -3.50
C GLU A 328 -26.31 -20.18 -2.12
N ASP A 329 -27.22 -21.05 -1.73
CA ASP A 329 -27.24 -21.80 -0.45
C ASP A 329 -27.21 -20.94 0.84
N LEU A 330 -27.89 -19.80 0.86
CA LEU A 330 -27.99 -18.98 2.08
C LEU A 330 -28.82 -19.67 3.17
N THR A 331 -28.31 -19.62 4.40
CA THR A 331 -29.02 -20.06 5.59
C THR A 331 -29.77 -18.89 6.20
N ASN A 332 -31.05 -19.12 6.53
CA ASN A 332 -31.92 -18.12 7.14
C ASN A 332 -31.83 -18.17 8.67
N ILE A 333 -31.70 -17.01 9.30
CA ILE A 333 -31.72 -16.90 10.77
C ILE A 333 -32.54 -15.70 11.24
N ARG A 334 -33.26 -15.89 12.34
CA ARG A 334 -34.01 -14.83 13.03
C ARG A 334 -33.26 -14.41 14.29
N VAL A 335 -32.87 -13.15 14.35
CA VAL A 335 -32.24 -12.53 15.53
C VAL A 335 -33.28 -11.71 16.28
N ALA A 336 -33.75 -12.23 17.41
CA ALA A 336 -34.78 -11.58 18.24
C ALA A 336 -34.29 -10.23 18.80
N PRO A 337 -35.19 -9.26 19.04
CA PRO A 337 -34.83 -7.99 19.68
C PRO A 337 -34.26 -8.26 21.08
N GLY A 338 -33.14 -7.64 21.42
CA GLY A 338 -32.45 -7.85 22.70
C GLY A 338 -31.47 -9.03 22.69
N TYR A 339 -31.34 -9.78 21.59
CA TYR A 339 -30.51 -11.00 21.54
C TYR A 339 -29.33 -10.90 20.57
N LYS A 340 -28.32 -11.73 20.83
CA LYS A 340 -27.20 -12.01 19.93
C LYS A 340 -27.21 -13.48 19.53
N VAL A 341 -26.92 -13.78 18.28
CA VAL A 341 -26.77 -15.15 17.80
C VAL A 341 -25.35 -15.38 17.32
N HIS A 342 -24.72 -16.43 17.83
CA HIS A 342 -23.37 -16.85 17.49
C HIS A 342 -23.44 -18.11 16.63
N ILE A 343 -22.86 -18.05 15.44
CA ILE A 343 -22.77 -19.20 14.55
C ILE A 343 -21.34 -19.73 14.63
N PRO A 344 -21.13 -20.94 15.17
CA PRO A 344 -19.80 -21.49 15.40
C PRO A 344 -19.08 -21.79 14.10
N VAL A 345 -17.78 -21.52 14.08
CA VAL A 345 -16.87 -21.73 12.96
C VAL A 345 -15.59 -22.37 13.50
N LYS A 346 -15.25 -23.57 13.02
CA LYS A 346 -14.05 -24.27 13.47
C LYS A 346 -12.89 -24.01 12.53
N VAL A 347 -11.79 -23.52 13.08
CA VAL A 347 -10.55 -23.23 12.35
C VAL A 347 -9.56 -24.34 12.66
N ALA A 348 -9.24 -25.15 11.65
CA ALA A 348 -8.42 -26.35 11.81
C ALA A 348 -6.92 -26.06 11.67
N ARG A 349 -6.54 -25.05 10.88
CA ARG A 349 -5.14 -24.69 10.62
C ARG A 349 -4.92 -23.21 10.84
N LEU A 350 -3.71 -22.89 11.31
CA LEU A 350 -3.24 -21.51 11.40
C LEU A 350 -3.23 -20.91 9.99
N GLY A 351 -3.82 -19.73 9.83
CA GLY A 351 -3.93 -19.07 8.52
C GLY A 351 -5.10 -19.53 7.66
N ASP A 352 -5.95 -20.46 8.13
CA ASP A 352 -7.25 -20.68 7.49
C ASP A 352 -8.08 -19.39 7.55
N ARG A 353 -8.88 -19.16 6.52
CA ARG A 353 -9.67 -17.95 6.32
C ARG A 353 -11.14 -18.26 6.53
N ILE A 354 -11.75 -17.53 7.47
CA ILE A 354 -13.21 -17.48 7.61
C ILE A 354 -13.71 -16.49 6.56
N ARG A 355 -14.70 -16.90 5.76
CA ARG A 355 -15.40 -16.05 4.81
C ARG A 355 -16.87 -16.00 5.17
N TRP A 356 -17.49 -14.85 4.96
CA TRP A 356 -18.91 -14.68 5.15
C TRP A 356 -19.53 -13.85 4.03
N TYR A 357 -20.81 -14.13 3.78
CA TYR A 357 -21.75 -13.26 3.10
C TYR A 357 -23.02 -13.25 3.94
N PHE A 358 -23.66 -12.09 4.07
CA PHE A 358 -25.02 -12.03 4.56
C PHE A 358 -25.79 -10.87 3.97
N ARG A 359 -27.10 -10.99 3.96
CA ARG A 359 -28.03 -9.90 3.64
C ARG A 359 -29.15 -9.82 4.65
N ILE A 360 -29.61 -8.60 4.89
CA ILE A 360 -30.76 -8.28 5.71
C ILE A 360 -31.75 -7.46 4.87
N GLU A 361 -33.00 -7.89 4.85
CA GLU A 361 -34.04 -7.23 4.04
C GLU A 361 -34.41 -5.84 4.59
N GLU A 362 -34.38 -5.67 5.92
CA GLU A 362 -34.76 -4.41 6.56
C GLU A 362 -33.87 -4.05 7.76
N LYS A 363 -33.40 -2.79 7.76
CA LYS A 363 -32.63 -2.15 8.84
C LYS A 363 -31.22 -2.73 9.02
N ASP A 364 -30.49 -2.17 9.97
CA ASP A 364 -29.11 -2.58 10.25
C ASP A 364 -29.00 -3.87 11.07
N ILE A 365 -27.87 -4.55 11.10
CA ILE A 365 -27.53 -5.58 12.11
C ILE A 365 -26.11 -5.28 12.60
N SER A 366 -25.80 -5.52 13.87
CA SER A 366 -24.40 -5.46 14.31
C SER A 366 -23.74 -6.80 13.99
N PHE A 367 -22.65 -6.79 13.23
CA PHE A 367 -21.90 -7.97 12.82
C PHE A 367 -20.48 -7.94 13.38
N SER A 368 -20.00 -9.08 13.89
CA SER A 368 -18.61 -9.25 14.35
C SER A 368 -18.14 -10.70 14.18
N VAL A 369 -16.84 -10.91 14.32
CA VAL A 369 -16.24 -12.25 14.43
C VAL A 369 -15.46 -12.34 15.73
N VAL A 370 -15.74 -13.39 16.50
CA VAL A 370 -15.14 -13.63 17.81
C VAL A 370 -14.38 -14.96 17.82
N GLN A 371 -13.31 -15.01 18.59
CA GLN A 371 -12.56 -16.23 18.91
C GLN A 371 -12.86 -16.63 20.36
N PHE A 372 -13.18 -17.90 20.58
CA PHE A 372 -13.30 -18.48 21.93
C PHE A 372 -11.91 -18.83 22.46
N GLN A 373 -11.56 -18.32 23.65
CA GLN A 373 -10.33 -18.68 24.33
C GLN A 373 -10.61 -19.78 25.39
N PRO A 374 -9.68 -20.71 25.65
CA PRO A 374 -9.78 -21.64 26.77
C PRO A 374 -9.74 -20.90 28.12
N PRO A 375 -10.34 -21.43 29.20
CA PRO A 375 -10.52 -20.68 30.44
C PRO A 375 -9.29 -20.75 31.36
N GLU A 376 -8.91 -19.62 31.98
CA GLU A 376 -8.21 -19.67 33.28
C GLU A 376 -9.20 -19.56 34.46
N THR A 377 -10.32 -18.85 34.30
CA THR A 377 -11.46 -18.87 35.23
C THR A 377 -12.66 -18.22 34.54
N MET A 378 -13.83 -18.87 34.57
CA MET A 378 -15.00 -18.57 33.71
C MET A 378 -15.59 -17.16 33.85
N LEU A 379 -15.72 -16.49 32.69
CA LEU A 379 -16.93 -15.86 32.12
C LEU A 379 -16.55 -15.63 30.64
N GLU A 380 -16.79 -16.64 29.80
CA GLU A 380 -16.40 -16.77 28.39
C GLU A 380 -15.39 -15.73 27.84
N PRO A 381 -14.07 -16.00 27.86
CA PRO A 381 -13.10 -15.10 27.25
C PRO A 381 -13.25 -15.14 25.72
N ARG A 382 -13.84 -14.07 25.18
CA ARG A 382 -14.03 -13.87 23.74
C ARG A 382 -13.09 -12.75 23.28
N LYS A 383 -12.21 -13.05 22.32
CA LYS A 383 -11.43 -12.02 21.63
C LYS A 383 -12.19 -11.62 20.36
N GLU A 384 -12.56 -10.35 20.25
CA GLU A 384 -13.06 -9.80 18.99
C GLU A 384 -11.92 -9.74 17.98
N VAL A 385 -12.03 -10.54 16.91
CA VAL A 385 -11.03 -10.57 15.82
C VAL A 385 -11.48 -9.76 14.62
N VAL A 386 -12.79 -9.55 14.49
CA VAL A 386 -13.41 -8.52 13.65
C VAL A 386 -14.35 -7.73 14.56
N PRO A 387 -14.11 -6.42 14.77
CA PRO A 387 -14.90 -5.63 15.70
C PRO A 387 -16.35 -5.47 15.22
N PRO A 388 -17.31 -5.24 16.14
CA PRO A 388 -18.70 -5.00 15.80
C PRO A 388 -18.90 -3.80 14.87
N VAL A 389 -19.58 -4.02 13.75
CA VAL A 389 -19.96 -2.98 12.78
C VAL A 389 -21.45 -3.05 12.49
N ARG A 390 -22.11 -1.88 12.42
CA ARG A 390 -23.51 -1.75 12.00
C ARG A 390 -23.60 -1.81 10.47
N VAL A 391 -24.38 -2.76 9.96
CA VAL A 391 -24.50 -3.04 8.52
C VAL A 391 -25.96 -3.00 8.10
N GLU A 392 -26.30 -2.21 7.09
CA GLU A 392 -27.60 -2.21 6.40
C GLU A 392 -27.48 -2.90 5.04
N GLY A 393 -28.48 -3.71 4.67
CA GLY A 393 -28.52 -4.40 3.37
C GLY A 393 -27.60 -5.63 3.33
N GLU A 394 -26.69 -5.69 2.37
CA GLU A 394 -25.77 -6.81 2.19
C GLU A 394 -24.34 -6.50 2.66
N SER A 395 -23.64 -7.54 3.12
CA SER A 395 -22.23 -7.46 3.47
C SER A 395 -21.53 -8.79 3.24
N SER A 396 -20.29 -8.69 2.78
CA SER A 396 -19.39 -9.82 2.64
C SER A 396 -18.02 -9.46 3.16
N GLY A 397 -17.28 -10.47 3.58
CA GLY A 397 -15.96 -10.26 4.14
C GLY A 397 -15.23 -11.56 4.41
N SER A 398 -14.02 -11.41 4.90
CA SER A 398 -13.22 -12.54 5.35
C SER A 398 -12.25 -12.13 6.44
N HIS A 399 -11.72 -13.12 7.16
CA HIS A 399 -10.73 -12.93 8.21
C HIS A 399 -9.76 -14.11 8.18
N ILE A 400 -8.46 -13.82 8.10
CA ILE A 400 -7.40 -14.84 8.19
C ILE A 400 -7.14 -15.09 9.67
N CYS A 401 -7.32 -16.33 10.10
CA CYS A 401 -7.25 -16.66 11.51
C CYS A 401 -5.80 -16.78 11.98
N GLU A 402 -5.41 -15.91 12.92
CA GLU A 402 -4.09 -15.89 13.55
C GLU A 402 -3.92 -16.97 14.64
N ALA A 403 -4.93 -17.81 14.83
CA ALA A 403 -4.91 -18.91 15.80
C ALA A 403 -5.84 -20.05 15.34
N VAL A 404 -5.49 -21.28 15.73
CA VAL A 404 -6.34 -22.46 15.61
C VAL A 404 -7.34 -22.49 16.75
N GLY A 405 -8.59 -22.90 16.50
CA GLY A 405 -9.58 -23.06 17.56
C GLY A 405 -11.01 -22.77 17.11
N ASP A 406 -11.85 -22.51 18.10
CA ASP A 406 -13.27 -22.23 17.89
C ASP A 406 -13.49 -20.72 17.73
N PHE A 407 -14.17 -20.36 16.65
CA PHE A 407 -14.60 -19.01 16.34
C PHE A 407 -16.12 -18.96 16.22
N ALA A 408 -16.70 -17.77 16.16
CA ALA A 408 -18.07 -17.58 15.70
C ALA A 408 -18.22 -16.26 14.97
N ILE A 409 -19.09 -16.25 13.97
CA ILE A 409 -19.68 -15.00 13.48
C ILE A 409 -20.87 -14.64 14.40
N CYS A 410 -21.02 -13.37 14.74
CA CYS A 410 -22.06 -12.90 15.65
C CYS A 410 -22.95 -11.87 14.96
N PHE A 411 -24.25 -12.17 14.93
CA PHE A 411 -25.30 -11.21 14.60
C PHE A 411 -25.95 -10.70 15.88
N ASP A 412 -25.80 -9.41 16.14
CA ASP A 412 -26.21 -8.76 17.36
C ASP A 412 -27.39 -7.80 17.08
N ASN A 413 -28.52 -8.11 17.70
CA ASN A 413 -29.74 -7.30 17.72
C ASN A 413 -30.09 -6.83 19.15
N SER A 414 -29.11 -6.76 20.05
CA SER A 414 -29.32 -6.41 21.45
C SER A 414 -29.82 -4.98 21.65
N TYR A 415 -29.65 -4.13 20.63
CA TYR A 415 -30.06 -2.74 20.63
C TYR A 415 -31.49 -2.52 20.10
N SER A 416 -32.13 -3.51 19.46
CA SER A 416 -33.53 -3.35 19.06
C SER A 416 -34.45 -3.75 20.20
N THR A 417 -35.45 -2.91 20.45
CA THR A 417 -36.45 -3.11 21.50
C THR A 417 -37.69 -3.88 21.04
N PHE A 418 -38.04 -3.80 19.76
CA PHE A 418 -39.31 -4.34 19.25
C PHE A 418 -39.22 -5.17 17.98
N LYS A 419 -38.15 -5.03 17.19
CA LYS A 419 -38.07 -5.68 15.87
C LYS A 419 -37.04 -6.79 15.85
N ALA A 420 -37.49 -7.99 15.48
CA ALA A 420 -36.59 -9.06 15.08
C ALA A 420 -35.95 -8.71 13.72
N LYS A 421 -34.76 -9.25 13.47
CA LYS A 421 -34.02 -9.08 12.23
C LYS A 421 -33.85 -10.44 11.57
N PHE A 422 -34.20 -10.54 10.30
CA PHE A 422 -34.02 -11.76 9.50
C PHE A 422 -32.77 -11.59 8.67
N VAL A 423 -31.83 -12.51 8.85
CA VAL A 423 -30.54 -12.48 8.17
C VAL A 423 -30.40 -13.75 7.35
N GLU A 424 -30.11 -13.58 6.08
CA GLU A 424 -29.70 -14.67 5.19
C GLU A 424 -28.19 -14.65 5.12
N TYR A 425 -27.52 -15.72 5.50
CA TYR A 425 -26.07 -15.75 5.60
C TYR A 425 -25.45 -17.03 5.05
N ARG A 426 -24.17 -16.94 4.70
CA ARG A 426 -23.31 -18.06 4.40
C ARG A 426 -21.97 -17.82 5.07
N VAL A 427 -21.42 -18.86 5.68
CA VAL A 427 -20.08 -18.84 6.28
C VAL A 427 -19.31 -20.06 5.82
N ALA A 428 -18.04 -19.87 5.48
CA ALA A 428 -17.15 -20.95 5.10
C ALA A 428 -15.76 -20.74 5.67
N VAL A 429 -15.05 -21.84 5.86
CA VAL A 429 -13.62 -21.83 6.16
C VAL A 429 -12.91 -22.43 4.97
N ASP A 430 -11.94 -21.71 4.41
CA ASP A 430 -11.05 -22.22 3.40
C ASP A 430 -9.59 -21.98 3.77
N ASN A 431 -8.70 -22.71 3.09
CA ASN A 431 -7.29 -22.44 3.18
C ASN A 431 -6.89 -21.62 1.94
N PRO A 432 -6.69 -20.30 2.07
CA PRO A 432 -6.34 -19.44 0.93
C PRO A 432 -4.90 -19.67 0.45
N PHE A 433 -4.14 -20.53 1.13
CA PHE A 433 -2.71 -20.78 0.90
C PHE A 433 -2.42 -22.17 0.29
N GLY A 434 -3.43 -23.01 0.05
CA GLY A 434 -3.30 -24.33 -0.57
C GLY A 434 -3.00 -25.48 0.41
N LYS A 435 -2.98 -26.71 -0.12
CA LYS A 435 -2.67 -27.94 0.64
C LYS A 435 -1.20 -28.04 1.03
#